data_AF-A0A9X4MUF9-F1
#
_entry.id   AF-A0A9X4MUF9-F1
#
_cell.length_a   1.000
_cell.length_b   1.000
_cell.length_c   1.000
_cell.angle_alpha   90.00
_cell.angle_beta   90.00
_cell.angle_gamma   90.00
#
_symmetry.space_group_name_H-M   'P 1'
#
loop_
_entity.id
_entity.type
_entity.pdbx_description
1 polymer ?
#
loop_
_entity_poly.entity_id
_entity_poly.type
_entity_poly.pdbx_seq_one_letter_code
_entity_poly.pdbx_strand_id
1 'polypeptide(L)'
;MWDKQIDSLEVSYATLMTAMEDGFEEGLERGREEGLEKGLERGREEVQITSARNFLRSGFPADVIAENLNLPLERVLQLQSELNANS
;
A
#
# COMPACT_ATOMS: atom_id res chain seq x y z
N MET A 1 -41.42 -38.10 -10.36
CA MET A 1 -39.99 -38.29 -10.01
C MET A 1 -39.13 -37.55 -11.02
N TRP A 2 -39.36 -36.25 -11.16
CA TRP A 2 -38.62 -35.32 -12.04
C TRP A 2 -38.30 -34.05 -11.25
N ASP A 3 -39.24 -33.61 -10.42
CA ASP A 3 -39.11 -32.44 -9.51
C ASP A 3 -37.86 -32.50 -8.61
N LYS A 4 -37.59 -33.65 -7.98
CA LYS A 4 -36.41 -33.80 -7.08
C LYS A 4 -35.06 -33.63 -7.79
N GLN A 5 -34.96 -33.91 -9.09
CA GLN A 5 -33.71 -33.72 -9.84
C GLN A 5 -33.53 -32.28 -10.29
N ILE A 6 -34.63 -31.59 -10.63
CA ILE A 6 -34.62 -30.16 -10.95
C ILE A 6 -34.23 -29.34 -9.71
N ASP A 7 -34.82 -29.64 -8.56
CA ASP A 7 -34.51 -28.97 -7.28
C ASP A 7 -33.01 -29.11 -6.92
N SER A 8 -32.41 -30.28 -7.17
CA SER A 8 -30.99 -30.53 -6.91
C SER A 8 -30.07 -29.75 -7.86
N LEU A 9 -30.48 -29.56 -9.12
CA LEU A 9 -29.72 -28.80 -10.12
C LEU A 9 -29.79 -27.30 -9.84
N GLU A 10 -30.96 -26.79 -9.46
CA GLU A 10 -31.15 -25.37 -9.11
C GLU A 10 -30.35 -24.98 -7.86
N VAL A 11 -30.38 -25.81 -6.80
CA VAL A 11 -29.55 -25.58 -5.60
C VAL A 11 -28.06 -25.60 -5.92
N SER A 12 -27.62 -26.54 -6.78
CA SER A 12 -26.21 -26.60 -7.21
C SER A 12 -25.79 -25.39 -8.03
N TYR A 13 -26.66 -24.90 -8.93
CA TYR A 13 -26.37 -23.72 -9.73
C TYR A 13 -26.35 -22.45 -8.87
N ALA A 14 -27.32 -22.28 -7.98
CA ALA A 14 -27.35 -21.16 -7.05
C ALA A 14 -26.08 -21.11 -6.18
N THR A 15 -25.64 -22.26 -5.65
CA THR A 15 -24.41 -22.35 -4.85
C THR A 15 -23.18 -21.93 -5.65
N LEU A 16 -23.06 -22.37 -6.91
CA LEU A 16 -21.93 -22.00 -7.78
C LEU A 16 -21.94 -20.50 -8.13
N MET A 17 -23.13 -19.95 -8.40
CA MET A 17 -23.28 -18.53 -8.72
C MET A 17 -22.89 -17.67 -7.51
N THR A 18 -23.41 -17.98 -6.32
CA THR A 18 -23.03 -17.26 -5.09
C THR A 18 -21.54 -17.37 -4.81
N ALA A 19 -20.94 -18.56 -4.93
CA ALA A 19 -19.50 -18.72 -4.72
C ALA A 19 -18.66 -17.91 -5.73
N MET A 20 -19.13 -17.76 -6.98
CA MET A 20 -18.47 -16.94 -7.99
C MET A 20 -18.60 -15.45 -7.69
N GLU A 21 -19.79 -15.00 -7.28
CA GLU A 21 -20.06 -13.61 -6.88
C GLU A 21 -19.22 -13.24 -5.66
N ASP A 22 -19.25 -14.07 -4.60
CA ASP A 22 -18.45 -13.88 -3.38
C ASP A 22 -16.95 -13.81 -3.71
N GLY A 23 -16.45 -14.72 -4.54
CA GLY A 23 -15.04 -14.73 -4.94
C GLY A 23 -14.63 -13.49 -5.74
N PHE A 24 -15.54 -12.97 -6.59
CA PHE A 24 -15.30 -11.74 -7.33
C PHE A 24 -15.30 -10.52 -6.42
N GLU A 25 -16.27 -10.41 -5.51
CA GLU A 25 -16.35 -9.32 -4.54
C GLU A 25 -15.15 -9.32 -3.59
N GLU A 26 -14.76 -10.48 -3.04
CA GLU A 26 -13.58 -10.62 -2.18
C GLU A 26 -12.29 -10.27 -2.94
N GLY A 27 -12.19 -10.67 -4.22
CA GLY A 27 -11.07 -10.31 -5.08
C GLY A 27 -10.96 -8.80 -5.30
N LEU A 28 -12.09 -8.15 -5.59
CA LEU A 28 -12.16 -6.71 -5.82
C LEU A 28 -11.83 -5.93 -4.55
N GLU A 29 -12.40 -6.32 -3.42
CA GLU A 29 -12.21 -5.63 -2.15
C GLU A 29 -10.76 -5.74 -1.67
N ARG A 30 -10.17 -6.95 -1.69
CA ARG A 30 -8.74 -7.13 -1.39
C ARG A 30 -7.83 -6.30 -2.30
N GLY A 31 -8.11 -6.31 -3.61
CA GLY A 31 -7.32 -5.52 -4.57
C GLY A 31 -7.40 -4.01 -4.28
N ARG A 32 -8.59 -3.52 -3.90
CA ARG A 32 -8.81 -2.11 -3.53
C ARG A 32 -8.09 -1.74 -2.23
N GLU A 33 -8.20 -2.58 -1.20
CA GLU A 33 -7.55 -2.37 0.10
C GLU A 33 -6.02 -2.37 -0.03
N GLU A 34 -5.45 -3.40 -0.66
CA GLU A 34 -4.01 -3.49 -0.89
C GLU A 34 -3.48 -2.31 -1.74
N GLY A 35 -4.23 -1.93 -2.77
CA GLY A 35 -3.86 -0.80 -3.63
C GLY A 35 -3.83 0.52 -2.87
N LEU A 36 -4.83 0.74 -2.01
CA LEU A 36 -4.91 1.93 -1.17
C LEU A 36 -3.80 1.97 -0.13
N GLU A 37 -3.54 0.87 0.56
CA GLU A 37 -2.48 0.75 1.58
C GLU A 37 -1.10 1.04 0.96
N LYS A 38 -0.76 0.35 -0.13
CA LYS A 38 0.50 0.56 -0.86
C LYS A 38 0.63 1.99 -1.37
N GLY A 39 -0.46 2.59 -1.85
CA GLY A 39 -0.48 3.98 -2.30
C GLY A 39 -0.22 4.98 -1.18
N LEU A 40 -0.86 4.80 -0.03
CA LEU A 40 -0.68 5.65 1.15
C LEU A 40 0.72 5.52 1.75
N GLU A 41 1.25 4.30 1.82
CA GLU A 41 2.61 4.05 2.32
C GLU A 41 3.66 4.73 1.44
N ARG A 42 3.59 4.52 0.11
CA ARG A 42 4.49 5.18 -0.85
C ARG A 42 4.40 6.69 -0.78
N GLY A 43 3.18 7.25 -0.73
CA GLY A 43 3.01 8.70 -0.62
C GLY A 43 3.61 9.29 0.67
N ARG A 44 3.46 8.59 1.80
CA ARG A 44 4.10 9.00 3.07
C ARG A 44 5.62 8.93 3.00
N GLU A 45 6.18 7.89 2.39
CA GLU A 45 7.63 7.76 2.23
C GLU A 45 8.19 8.85 1.31
N GLU A 46 7.55 9.11 0.17
CA GLU A 46 7.94 10.15 -0.78
C GLU A 46 7.95 11.54 -0.16
N VAL A 47 6.93 11.88 0.63
CA VAL A 47 6.85 13.17 1.34
C VAL A 47 7.96 13.29 2.39
N GLN A 48 8.22 12.23 3.17
CA GLN A 48 9.29 12.22 4.16
C GLN A 48 10.67 12.41 3.52
N ILE A 49 10.96 11.67 2.46
CA ILE A 49 12.23 11.77 1.73
C ILE A 49 12.39 13.16 1.11
N THR A 50 11.35 13.68 0.47
CA THR A 50 11.37 15.01 -0.15
C THR A 50 11.61 16.10 0.90
N SER A 51 10.91 16.02 2.03
CA SER A 51 11.08 16.97 3.15
C SER A 51 12.50 16.90 3.73
N ALA A 52 13.01 15.69 3.98
CA ALA A 52 14.38 15.49 4.47
C ALA A 52 15.42 16.10 3.52
N ARG A 53 15.30 15.85 2.21
CA ARG A 53 16.20 16.43 1.20
C ARG A 53 16.11 17.96 1.17
N ASN A 54 14.92 18.53 1.29
CA ASN A 54 14.75 19.98 1.34
C ASN A 54 15.42 20.58 2.59
N PHE A 55 15.24 19.98 3.76
CA PHE A 55 15.91 20.43 4.99
C PHE A 55 17.44 20.30 4.90
N LEU A 56 17.95 19.20 4.35
CA LEU A 56 19.39 19.03 4.13
C LEU A 56 19.96 20.14 3.21
N ARG A 57 19.26 20.45 2.11
CA ARG A 57 19.63 21.55 1.20
C ARG A 57 19.54 22.92 1.86
N SER A 58 18.62 23.10 2.80
CA SER A 58 18.51 24.31 3.63
C SER A 58 19.54 24.37 4.77
N GLY A 59 20.40 23.35 4.92
CA GLY A 59 21.50 23.34 5.89
C GLY A 59 21.12 22.90 7.30
N PHE A 60 19.94 22.30 7.49
CA PHE A 60 19.57 21.72 8.78
C PHE A 60 20.43 20.48 9.10
N PRO A 61 20.80 20.27 10.37
CA PRO A 61 21.62 19.13 10.75
C PRO A 61 20.81 17.83 10.74
N ALA A 62 21.48 16.72 10.41
CA ALA A 62 20.82 15.44 10.11
C ALA A 62 20.08 14.82 11.30
N ASP A 63 20.57 15.05 12.53
CA ASP A 63 19.95 14.62 13.79
C ASP A 63 18.61 15.32 14.03
N VAL A 64 18.55 16.63 13.85
CA VAL A 64 17.29 17.41 13.98
C VAL A 64 16.29 16.98 12.92
N ILE A 65 16.72 16.73 11.69
CA ILE A 65 15.84 16.24 10.62
C ILE A 65 15.29 14.85 10.96
N ALA A 66 16.15 13.95 11.43
CA ALA A 66 15.76 12.60 11.84
C ALA A 66 14.71 12.62 12.95
N GLU A 67 14.90 13.45 13.97
CA GLU A 67 13.96 13.63 15.07
C GLU A 67 12.61 14.20 14.59
N ASN A 68 12.63 15.29 13.80
CA ASN A 68 11.41 15.98 13.38
C ASN A 68 10.58 15.19 12.35
N LEU A 69 11.23 14.42 11.49
CA LEU A 69 10.57 13.58 10.49
C LEU A 69 10.33 12.15 10.96
N ASN A 70 10.74 11.82 12.19
CA ASN A 70 10.69 10.48 12.75
C ASN A 70 11.34 9.43 11.83
N LEU A 71 12.47 9.82 11.22
CA LEU A 71 13.27 9.00 10.33
C LEU A 71 14.50 8.46 11.07
N PRO A 72 14.98 7.25 10.73
CA PRO A 72 16.27 6.79 11.22
C PRO A 72 17.38 7.76 10.82
N LEU A 73 18.25 8.12 11.77
CA LEU A 73 19.40 9.00 11.49
C LEU A 73 20.25 8.49 10.32
N GLU A 74 20.49 7.18 10.28
CA GLU A 74 21.20 6.52 9.18
C GLU A 74 20.57 6.82 7.81
N ARG A 75 19.23 6.84 7.73
CA ARG A 75 18.52 7.15 6.49
C ARG A 75 18.75 8.60 6.06
N VAL A 76 18.73 9.54 7.00
CA VAL A 76 19.00 10.96 6.71
C VAL A 76 20.44 11.16 6.25
N LEU A 77 21.41 10.49 6.88
CA LEU A 77 22.83 10.53 6.49
C LEU A 77 23.06 9.92 5.10
N GLN A 78 22.34 8.86 4.76
CA GLN A 78 22.36 8.28 3.42
C GLN A 78 21.85 9.29 2.38
N LEU A 79 20.71 9.93 2.64
CA LEU A 79 20.15 10.97 1.76
C LEU A 79 21.11 12.16 1.60
N GLN A 80 21.82 12.55 2.67
CA GLN A 80 22.83 13.60 2.62
C GLN A 80 24.00 13.20 1.71
N SER A 81 24.47 11.96 1.82
CA SER A 81 25.53 11.41 0.98
C SER A 81 25.11 11.33 -0.49
N GLU A 82 23.87 10.90 -0.77
CA GLU A 82 23.27 10.91 -2.11
C GLU A 82 23.24 12.32 -2.73
N LEU A 83 22.90 13.36 -1.94
CA LEU A 83 22.87 14.74 -2.41
C LEU A 83 24.28 15.25 -2.75
N ASN A 84 25.26 14.95 -1.90
CA ASN A 84 26.65 15.35 -2.10
C ASN A 84 27.32 14.64 -3.28
N ALA A 85 26.93 13.39 -3.56
CA ALA A 85 27.45 12.62 -4.71
C ALA A 85 26.88 13.08 -6.06
N ASN A 86 25.73 13.76 -6.05
CA ASN A 86 25.05 14.29 -7.25
C ASN A 86 25.27 15.80 -7.45
N SER A 87 26.12 16.43 -6.62
CA SER A 87 26.50 17.85 -6.71
C SER A 87 27.88 17.99 -7.36
#